data_AF-A0A7J7JWU3-F1
#
_entry.id   AF-A0A7J7JWU3-F1
#
_cell.length_a   1.000
_cell.length_b   1.000
_cell.length_c   1.000
_cell.angle_alpha   90.00
_cell.angle_beta   90.00
_cell.angle_gamma   90.00
#
_symmetry.space_group_name_H-M   'P 1'
#
loop_
_entity.id
_entity.type
_entity.pdbx_description
1 polymer ?
#
loop_
_entity_poly.entity_id
_entity_poly.type
_entity_poly.pdbx_seq_one_letter_code
_entity_poly.pdbx_strand_id
1 'polypeptide(L)'
;MEVEFFCGDFEQSIHTVETNCGANIFDKSPKDFSEAIRSSSDSDFSALEYYWKGLEIRQAVYGSDAVHAHIASSYTSIGGVYSDMGEYSKALEYYRKSLEMRQAVYGSDAVHVNIASIYTNIGTVYSNMGEYSKALEYYRKGLEMRQSVYGSDAVHADIASSYNNIGVVYINMGEYKKALEYYRKSLEMGQAVYGSDAVHTDIADGYTNIGVVNNNMGEYSKALECYRKSLEMQLAVYGSDAVHANIASNNNNIGIVYKKMGEYRKALEYYSKCLEMQLVAYGSDTAHPHIAAKVQCSHCIYSCWLSWLHKCVDIKCIYNLIYSYVLNTIIKLLKTWNTHRKLLKNF
;
A
#
# COMPACT_ATOMS: atom_id res chain seq x y z
N MET A 1 44.29 -44.16 6.20
CA MET A 1 42.90 -44.08 5.69
C MET A 1 42.56 -42.61 5.76
N GLU A 2 43.00 -41.91 4.72
CA GLU A 2 42.86 -40.46 4.56
C GLU A 2 41.38 -40.13 4.35
N VAL A 3 40.89 -39.12 5.05
CA VAL A 3 39.66 -38.44 4.69
C VAL A 3 40.11 -37.14 4.04
N GLU A 4 40.31 -37.18 2.72
CA GLU A 4 40.36 -35.99 1.88
C GLU A 4 38.98 -35.33 1.96
N PHE A 5 38.86 -34.30 2.80
CA PHE A 5 37.69 -33.44 2.85
C PHE A 5 37.71 -32.51 1.63
N PHE A 6 36.66 -32.57 0.83
CA PHE A 6 36.36 -31.63 -0.26
C PHE A 6 36.44 -30.18 0.27
N CYS A 7 37.59 -29.51 0.10
CA CYS A 7 37.82 -28.09 0.44
C CYS A 7 37.83 -27.17 -0.79
N GLY A 8 37.75 -27.70 -2.02
CA GLY A 8 37.93 -26.92 -3.25
C GLY A 8 36.81 -25.93 -3.58
N ASP A 9 35.55 -26.28 -3.34
CA ASP A 9 34.40 -25.45 -3.75
C ASP A 9 34.06 -24.33 -2.75
N PHE A 10 34.55 -24.42 -1.51
CA PHE A 10 34.24 -23.49 -0.43
C PHE A 10 35.13 -22.22 -0.50
N GLU A 11 36.43 -22.39 -0.73
CA GLU A 11 37.35 -21.25 -0.91
C GLU A 11 37.05 -20.47 -2.19
N GLN A 12 36.64 -21.15 -3.26
CA GLN A 12 36.30 -20.50 -4.52
C GLN A 12 34.99 -19.69 -4.43
N SER A 13 34.05 -20.15 -3.61
CA SER A 13 32.79 -19.44 -3.32
C SER A 13 33.02 -18.20 -2.46
N ILE A 14 33.88 -18.29 -1.44
CA ILE A 14 34.26 -17.14 -0.60
C ILE A 14 35.05 -16.13 -1.42
N HIS A 15 36.05 -16.57 -2.19
CA HIS A 15 36.87 -15.69 -3.00
C HIS A 15 36.03 -14.97 -4.07
N THR A 16 35.09 -15.63 -4.73
CA THR A 16 34.21 -14.98 -5.74
C THR A 16 33.31 -13.91 -5.10
N VAL A 17 32.82 -14.14 -3.89
CA VAL A 17 31.98 -13.16 -3.16
C VAL A 17 32.81 -12.00 -2.61
N GLU A 18 34.01 -12.26 -2.10
CA GLU A 18 34.94 -11.23 -1.62
C GLU A 18 35.45 -10.32 -2.74
N THR A 19 35.72 -10.88 -3.92
CA THR A 19 36.20 -10.12 -5.09
C THR A 19 35.12 -9.21 -5.67
N ASN A 20 33.84 -9.62 -5.61
CA ASN A 20 32.72 -8.84 -6.16
C ASN A 20 32.08 -7.86 -5.16
N CYS A 21 32.15 -8.11 -3.84
CA CYS A 21 31.44 -7.29 -2.85
C CYS A 21 32.28 -6.23 -2.14
N GLY A 22 33.62 -6.23 -2.31
CA GLY A 22 34.53 -5.36 -1.57
C GLY A 22 34.61 -5.73 -0.08
N ALA A 23 35.79 -5.60 0.50
CA ALA A 23 36.12 -6.04 1.86
C ALA A 23 35.28 -5.36 2.96
N ASN A 24 34.10 -5.92 3.26
CA ASN A 24 33.51 -6.16 4.58
C ASN A 24 32.05 -6.54 4.39
N ILE A 25 31.81 -7.84 4.17
CA ILE A 25 30.46 -8.42 4.02
C ILE A 25 29.73 -8.45 5.39
N PHE A 26 30.49 -8.35 6.48
CA PHE A 26 30.03 -8.51 7.86
C PHE A 26 29.44 -7.25 8.50
N ASP A 27 29.75 -6.05 7.97
CA ASP A 27 29.24 -4.77 8.48
C ASP A 27 28.10 -4.18 7.62
N LYS A 28 27.78 -4.79 6.47
CA LYS A 28 26.76 -4.26 5.57
C LYS A 28 25.37 -4.57 6.11
N SER A 29 24.55 -3.52 6.22
CA SER A 29 23.14 -3.67 6.59
C SER A 29 22.42 -4.49 5.51
N PRO A 30 21.27 -5.13 5.82
CA PRO A 30 20.45 -5.81 4.81
C PRO A 30 20.13 -4.93 3.59
N LYS A 31 20.09 -3.60 3.77
CA LYS A 31 19.88 -2.61 2.72
C LYS A 31 21.10 -2.44 1.80
N ASP A 32 22.30 -2.33 2.36
CA ASP A 32 23.55 -2.20 1.60
C ASP A 32 23.83 -3.45 0.76
N PHE A 33 23.39 -4.61 1.26
CA PHE A 33 23.46 -5.87 0.52
C PHE A 33 22.43 -5.95 -0.60
N SER A 34 21.20 -5.47 -0.37
CA SER A 34 20.17 -5.39 -1.42
C SER A 34 20.54 -4.43 -2.56
N GLU A 35 21.28 -3.36 -2.25
CA GLU A 35 21.75 -2.40 -3.24
C GLU A 35 22.95 -2.93 -4.04
N ALA A 36 23.82 -3.73 -3.42
CA ALA A 36 24.86 -4.48 -4.12
C ALA A 36 24.27 -5.46 -5.14
N ILE A 37 23.17 -6.15 -4.82
CA ILE A 37 22.44 -7.07 -5.72
C ILE A 37 21.84 -6.33 -6.92
N ARG A 38 21.27 -5.13 -6.70
CA ARG A 38 20.73 -4.29 -7.79
C ARG A 38 21.81 -3.82 -8.77
N SER A 39 23.07 -3.77 -8.30
CA SER A 39 24.24 -3.33 -9.09
C SER A 39 25.01 -4.46 -9.76
N SER A 40 24.86 -5.71 -9.32
CA SER A 40 25.44 -6.88 -9.99
C SER A 40 24.56 -7.30 -11.16
N SER A 41 25.13 -7.37 -12.36
CA SER A 41 24.45 -7.70 -13.62
C SER A 41 23.96 -9.15 -13.76
N ASP A 42 24.03 -9.95 -12.70
CA ASP A 42 23.60 -11.36 -12.69
C ASP A 42 22.18 -11.47 -12.09
N SER A 43 21.19 -11.40 -12.98
CA SER A 43 19.76 -11.26 -12.67
C SER A 43 19.01 -12.55 -12.32
N ASP A 44 19.68 -13.60 -11.79
CA ASP A 44 19.06 -14.93 -11.67
C ASP A 44 18.90 -15.49 -10.24
N PHE A 45 19.30 -14.78 -9.18
CA PHE A 45 19.08 -15.27 -7.80
C PHE A 45 17.72 -14.84 -7.24
N SER A 46 16.95 -15.81 -6.75
CA SER A 46 15.76 -15.52 -5.95
C SER A 46 16.17 -14.93 -4.58
N ALA A 47 15.36 -14.01 -4.03
CA ALA A 47 15.62 -13.43 -2.70
C ALA A 47 15.79 -14.51 -1.62
N LEU A 48 15.10 -15.66 -1.78
CA LEU A 48 15.18 -16.79 -0.88
C LEU A 48 16.57 -17.46 -0.92
N GLU A 49 17.08 -17.80 -2.10
CA GLU A 49 18.42 -18.40 -2.26
C GLU A 49 19.52 -17.51 -1.67
N TYR A 50 19.37 -16.20 -1.82
CA TYR A 50 20.31 -15.24 -1.25
C TYR A 50 20.36 -15.33 0.30
N TYR A 51 19.20 -15.32 0.97
CA TYR A 51 19.18 -15.43 2.43
C TYR A 51 19.60 -16.81 2.94
N TRP A 52 19.40 -17.87 2.15
CA TRP A 52 19.93 -19.20 2.45
C TRP A 52 21.46 -19.24 2.41
N LYS A 53 22.09 -18.72 1.35
CA LYS A 53 23.56 -18.60 1.29
C LYS A 53 24.11 -17.78 2.45
N GLY A 54 23.44 -16.67 2.77
CA GLY A 54 23.82 -15.83 3.93
C GLY A 54 23.71 -16.56 5.28
N LEU A 55 22.73 -17.46 5.43
CA LEU A 55 22.59 -18.32 6.61
C LEU A 55 23.73 -19.35 6.68
N GLU A 56 24.04 -20.04 5.58
CA GLU A 56 25.11 -21.04 5.51
C GLU A 56 26.47 -20.46 5.90
N ILE A 57 26.81 -19.27 5.36
CA ILE A 57 28.05 -18.58 5.69
C ILE A 57 28.11 -18.26 7.20
N ARG A 58 27.02 -17.74 7.77
CA ARG A 58 26.96 -17.41 9.21
C ARG A 58 27.09 -18.67 10.07
N GLN A 59 26.48 -19.77 9.67
CA GLN A 59 26.62 -21.05 10.37
C GLN A 59 28.03 -21.64 10.25
N ALA A 60 28.70 -21.47 9.11
CA ALA A 60 30.10 -21.88 8.96
C ALA A 60 31.05 -21.05 9.84
N VAL A 61 30.80 -19.74 9.97
CA VAL A 61 31.64 -18.84 10.77
C VAL A 61 31.41 -19.01 12.28
N TYR A 62 30.15 -19.04 12.72
CA TYR A 62 29.83 -19.05 14.14
C TYR A 62 29.63 -20.47 14.71
N GLY A 63 29.41 -21.46 13.85
CA GLY A 63 28.97 -22.81 14.21
C GLY A 63 27.48 -23.03 13.89
N SER A 64 27.13 -24.20 13.35
CA SER A 64 25.76 -24.54 12.93
C SER A 64 24.74 -24.47 14.06
N ASP A 65 25.18 -24.84 15.28
CA ASP A 65 24.37 -24.87 16.49
C ASP A 65 24.62 -23.66 17.40
N ALA A 66 25.33 -22.64 16.89
CA ALA A 66 25.68 -21.47 17.67
C ALA A 66 24.45 -20.59 17.93
N VAL A 67 24.29 -20.20 19.19
CA VAL A 67 23.33 -19.18 19.61
C VAL A 67 23.90 -17.82 19.23
N HIS A 68 23.51 -17.31 18.05
CA HIS A 68 24.08 -16.06 17.52
C HIS A 68 23.03 -15.13 16.90
N ALA A 69 23.08 -13.84 17.23
CA ALA A 69 22.10 -12.85 16.77
C ALA A 69 22.04 -12.71 15.24
N HIS A 70 23.16 -12.89 14.54
CA HIS A 70 23.20 -12.86 13.06
C HIS A 70 22.49 -14.05 12.41
N ILE A 71 22.59 -15.25 13.00
CA ILE A 71 21.84 -16.42 12.52
C ILE A 71 20.34 -16.19 12.74
N ALA A 72 19.97 -15.63 13.90
CA ALA A 72 18.58 -15.25 14.17
C ALA A 72 18.04 -14.23 13.14
N SER A 73 18.86 -13.25 12.74
CA SER A 73 18.51 -12.29 11.68
C SER A 73 18.31 -12.97 10.32
N SER A 74 19.12 -13.97 9.95
CA SER A 74 18.88 -14.77 8.74
C SER A 74 17.50 -15.42 8.76
N TYR A 75 17.14 -16.06 9.88
CA TYR A 75 15.83 -16.68 10.03
C TYR A 75 14.69 -15.65 9.92
N THR A 76 14.87 -14.44 10.47
CA THR A 76 13.88 -13.36 10.28
C THR A 76 13.69 -13.05 8.79
N SER A 77 14.79 -12.89 8.04
CA SER A 77 14.73 -12.57 6.61
C SER A 77 14.10 -13.67 5.77
N ILE A 78 14.47 -14.93 6.00
CA ILE A 78 13.88 -16.10 5.32
C ILE A 78 12.38 -16.19 5.63
N GLY A 79 11.99 -15.97 6.88
CA GLY A 79 10.57 -15.91 7.27
C GLY A 79 9.81 -14.80 6.55
N GLY A 80 10.44 -13.63 6.35
CA GLY A 80 9.91 -12.52 5.55
C GLY A 80 9.62 -12.93 4.12
N VAL A 81 10.61 -13.54 3.44
CA VAL A 81 10.43 -13.98 2.05
C VAL A 81 9.32 -15.02 1.92
N TYR A 82 9.22 -15.99 2.83
CA TYR A 82 8.12 -16.94 2.81
C TYR A 82 6.75 -16.27 3.07
N SER A 83 6.70 -15.26 3.94
CA SER A 83 5.48 -14.49 4.18
C SER A 83 5.02 -13.78 2.91
N ASP A 84 5.94 -13.17 2.17
CA ASP A 84 5.65 -12.46 0.92
C ASP A 84 5.22 -13.42 -0.21
N MET A 85 5.73 -14.65 -0.20
CA MET A 85 5.30 -15.73 -1.10
C MET A 85 3.92 -16.34 -0.74
N GLY A 86 3.34 -15.97 0.42
CA GLY A 86 2.11 -16.58 0.93
C GLY A 86 2.32 -17.96 1.58
N GLU A 87 3.56 -18.40 1.76
CA GLU A 87 3.98 -19.65 2.40
C GLU A 87 3.98 -19.51 3.92
N TYR A 88 2.81 -19.18 4.49
CA TYR A 88 2.67 -18.75 5.89
C TYR A 88 3.16 -19.76 6.92
N SER A 89 2.98 -21.07 6.68
CA SER A 89 3.48 -22.11 7.59
C SER A 89 5.00 -22.08 7.73
N LYS A 90 5.71 -21.90 6.61
CA LYS A 90 7.18 -21.78 6.60
C LYS A 90 7.61 -20.46 7.22
N ALA A 91 6.91 -19.37 6.92
CA ALA A 91 7.18 -18.06 7.53
C ALA A 91 7.14 -18.15 9.06
N LEU A 92 6.09 -18.76 9.62
CA LEU A 92 5.96 -18.97 11.06
C LEU A 92 7.06 -19.87 11.64
N GLU A 93 7.47 -20.91 10.93
CA GLU A 93 8.58 -21.78 11.34
C GLU A 93 9.88 -20.97 11.51
N TYR A 94 10.27 -20.19 10.50
CA TYR A 94 11.49 -19.39 10.54
C TYR A 94 11.42 -18.24 11.54
N TYR A 95 10.25 -17.60 11.70
CA TYR A 95 10.08 -16.61 12.76
C TYR A 95 10.19 -17.21 14.16
N ARG A 96 9.70 -18.45 14.39
CA ARG A 96 9.90 -19.15 15.67
C ARG A 96 11.36 -19.51 15.92
N LYS A 97 12.07 -20.04 14.92
CA LYS A 97 13.53 -20.28 15.01
C LYS A 97 14.29 -19.00 15.36
N SER A 98 13.92 -17.88 14.73
CA SER A 98 14.48 -16.56 15.03
C SER A 98 14.18 -16.13 16.47
N LEU A 99 12.93 -16.31 16.92
CA LEU A 99 12.48 -15.95 18.27
C LEU A 99 13.24 -16.73 19.34
N GLU A 100 13.28 -18.06 19.23
CA GLU A 100 13.98 -18.95 20.16
C GLU A 100 15.46 -18.59 20.25
N MET A 101 16.10 -18.34 19.11
CA MET A 101 17.51 -17.96 19.09
C MET A 101 17.74 -16.58 19.73
N ARG A 102 16.88 -15.58 19.50
CA ARG A 102 17.01 -14.27 20.16
C ARG A 102 16.78 -14.36 21.66
N GLN A 103 15.82 -15.18 22.11
CA GLN A 103 15.62 -15.45 23.53
C GLN A 103 16.84 -16.16 24.14
N ALA A 104 17.48 -17.08 23.41
CA ALA A 104 18.72 -17.69 23.88
C ALA A 104 19.89 -16.70 23.94
N VAL A 105 19.99 -15.75 22.99
CA VAL A 105 21.04 -14.71 22.97
C VAL A 105 20.88 -13.70 24.11
N TYR A 106 19.65 -13.22 24.36
CA TYR A 106 19.42 -12.13 25.31
C TYR A 106 18.95 -12.61 26.69
N GLY A 107 18.57 -13.88 26.83
CA GLY A 107 17.89 -14.44 28.00
C GLY A 107 16.39 -14.69 27.74
N SER A 108 15.82 -15.71 28.38
CA SER A 108 14.42 -16.13 28.16
C SER A 108 13.40 -15.03 28.43
N ASP A 109 13.72 -14.17 29.40
CA ASP A 109 12.87 -13.05 29.85
C ASP A 109 13.33 -11.70 29.26
N ALA A 110 14.13 -11.73 28.19
CA ALA A 110 14.70 -10.52 27.63
C ALA A 110 13.65 -9.60 27.02
N VAL A 111 13.67 -8.34 27.47
CA VAL A 111 12.91 -7.24 26.92
C VAL A 111 13.77 -6.57 25.85
N HIS A 112 13.49 -6.86 24.57
CA HIS A 112 14.32 -6.38 23.46
C HIS A 112 13.51 -6.06 22.19
N VAL A 113 13.75 -4.90 21.56
CA VAL A 113 13.07 -4.44 20.34
C VAL A 113 13.05 -5.45 19.19
N ASN A 114 14.17 -6.12 18.93
CA ASN A 114 14.25 -7.21 17.95
C ASN A 114 13.25 -8.36 18.19
N ILE A 115 12.97 -8.71 19.45
CA ILE A 115 11.95 -9.74 19.78
C ILE A 115 10.55 -9.18 19.51
N ALA A 116 10.29 -7.92 19.87
CA ALA A 116 9.02 -7.25 19.57
C ALA A 116 8.73 -7.18 18.06
N SER A 117 9.77 -6.98 17.24
CA SER A 117 9.66 -7.01 15.78
C SER A 117 9.30 -8.40 15.26
N ILE A 118 9.84 -9.48 15.84
CA ILE A 118 9.44 -10.84 15.46
C ILE A 118 7.98 -11.11 15.83
N TYR A 119 7.53 -10.70 17.03
CA TYR A 119 6.12 -10.80 17.39
C TYR A 119 5.23 -10.04 16.41
N THR A 120 5.66 -8.86 15.96
CA THR A 120 4.95 -8.10 14.94
C THR A 120 4.85 -8.90 13.64
N ASN A 121 5.95 -9.48 13.15
CA ASN A 121 5.95 -10.27 11.92
C ASN A 121 5.06 -11.52 12.01
N ILE A 122 5.10 -12.24 13.14
CA ILE A 122 4.20 -13.37 13.38
C ILE A 122 2.73 -12.90 13.39
N GLY A 123 2.45 -11.76 14.02
CA GLY A 123 1.14 -11.11 14.00
C GLY A 123 0.66 -10.80 12.58
N THR A 124 1.54 -10.27 11.73
CA THR A 124 1.26 -10.01 10.31
C THR A 124 0.90 -11.28 9.56
N VAL A 125 1.66 -12.37 9.75
CA VAL A 125 1.36 -13.64 9.11
C VAL A 125 -0.03 -14.16 9.52
N TYR A 126 -0.35 -14.16 10.81
CA TYR A 126 -1.69 -14.56 11.27
C TYR A 126 -2.80 -13.63 10.74
N SER A 127 -2.54 -12.33 10.65
CA SER A 127 -3.49 -11.38 10.06
C SER A 127 -3.77 -11.70 8.60
N ASN A 128 -2.74 -12.03 7.83
CA ASN A 128 -2.87 -12.40 6.41
C ASN A 128 -3.59 -13.74 6.21
N MET A 129 -3.46 -14.66 7.17
CA MET A 129 -4.23 -15.91 7.22
C MET A 129 -5.70 -15.71 7.63
N GLY A 130 -6.10 -14.50 8.06
CA GLY A 130 -7.43 -14.24 8.63
C GLY A 130 -7.59 -14.73 10.08
N GLU A 131 -6.52 -15.19 10.73
CA GLU A 131 -6.51 -15.63 12.13
C GLU A 131 -6.36 -14.42 13.08
N TYR A 132 -7.33 -13.52 13.04
CA TYR A 132 -7.27 -12.20 13.69
C TYR A 132 -7.05 -12.26 15.21
N SER A 133 -7.62 -13.25 15.91
CA SER A 133 -7.41 -13.40 17.36
C SER A 133 -5.94 -13.67 17.70
N LYS A 134 -5.25 -14.51 16.91
CA LYS A 134 -3.81 -14.77 17.10
C LYS A 134 -2.98 -13.56 16.68
N ALA A 135 -3.36 -12.90 15.58
CA ALA A 135 -2.70 -11.66 15.17
C ALA A 135 -2.70 -10.60 16.30
N LEU A 136 -3.86 -10.39 16.94
CA LEU A 136 -3.98 -9.48 18.08
C LEU A 136 -3.14 -9.91 19.29
N GLU A 137 -3.08 -11.21 19.59
CA GLU A 137 -2.23 -11.73 20.66
C GLU A 137 -0.75 -11.35 20.43
N TYR A 138 -0.23 -11.63 19.24
CA TYR A 138 1.16 -11.36 18.91
C TYR A 138 1.46 -9.86 18.78
N TYR A 139 0.56 -9.07 18.18
CA TYR A 139 0.74 -7.62 18.16
C TYR A 139 0.74 -7.00 19.55
N ARG A 140 -0.09 -7.51 20.49
CA ARG A 140 -0.07 -7.06 21.88
C ARG A 140 1.23 -7.43 22.59
N LYS A 141 1.76 -8.64 22.40
CA LYS A 141 3.08 -9.02 22.93
C LYS A 141 4.18 -8.09 22.42
N GLY A 142 4.16 -7.75 21.12
CA GLY A 142 5.11 -6.79 20.55
C GLY A 142 4.96 -5.38 21.12
N LEU A 143 3.73 -4.90 21.30
CA LEU A 143 3.42 -3.60 21.90
C LEU A 143 3.90 -3.54 23.36
N GLU A 144 3.53 -4.51 24.19
CA GLU A 144 3.91 -4.58 25.60
C GLU A 144 5.43 -4.62 25.77
N MET A 145 6.12 -5.37 24.91
CA MET A 145 7.58 -5.40 24.91
C MET A 145 8.19 -4.05 24.52
N ARG A 146 7.66 -3.35 23.51
CA ARG A 146 8.13 -2.00 23.15
C ARG A 146 7.90 -1.01 24.30
N GLN A 147 6.73 -1.05 24.93
CA GLN A 147 6.44 -0.23 26.12
C GLN A 147 7.39 -0.55 27.27
N SER A 148 7.77 -1.83 27.43
CA SER A 148 8.75 -2.22 28.45
C SER A 148 10.17 -1.75 28.11
N VAL A 149 10.58 -1.77 26.83
CA VAL A 149 11.89 -1.29 26.39
C VAL A 149 12.01 0.23 26.54
N TYR A 150 11.01 0.98 26.08
CA TYR A 150 11.08 2.44 26.03
C TYR A 150 10.57 3.12 27.31
N GLY A 151 9.77 2.43 28.12
CA GLY A 151 9.00 2.98 29.23
C GLY A 151 7.50 3.07 28.90
N SER A 152 6.64 2.86 29.90
CA SER A 152 5.18 2.82 29.70
C SER A 152 4.60 4.11 29.13
N ASP A 153 5.22 5.24 29.47
CA ASP A 153 4.80 6.59 29.06
C ASP A 153 5.67 7.13 27.91
N ALA A 154 6.47 6.27 27.26
CA ALA A 154 7.39 6.69 26.23
C ALA A 154 6.69 7.12 24.95
N VAL A 155 7.17 8.23 24.41
CA VAL A 155 6.79 8.74 23.09
C VAL A 155 7.72 8.13 22.04
N HIS A 156 7.23 7.15 21.27
CA HIS A 156 8.06 6.45 20.29
C HIS A 156 7.26 5.98 19.05
N ALA A 157 7.85 6.12 17.86
CA ALA A 157 7.23 5.75 16.58
C ALA A 157 6.84 4.27 16.50
N ASP A 158 7.69 3.36 17.00
CA ASP A 158 7.39 1.92 17.08
C ASP A 158 6.11 1.59 17.88
N ILE A 159 5.79 2.37 18.91
CA ILE A 159 4.55 2.21 19.68
C ILE A 159 3.36 2.67 18.83
N ALA A 160 3.49 3.80 18.11
CA ALA A 160 2.48 4.25 17.16
C ALA A 160 2.19 3.16 16.10
N SER A 161 3.23 2.62 15.46
CA SER A 161 3.11 1.53 14.48
C SER A 161 2.44 0.27 15.06
N SER A 162 2.69 -0.04 16.33
CA SER A 162 2.03 -1.17 17.01
C SER A 162 0.54 -0.94 17.17
N TYR A 163 0.12 0.26 17.57
CA TYR A 163 -1.30 0.62 17.62
C TYR A 163 -1.94 0.58 16.23
N ASN A 164 -1.24 1.05 15.21
CA ASN A 164 -1.72 0.99 13.83
C ASN A 164 -2.00 -0.45 13.37
N ASN A 165 -1.09 -1.38 13.61
CA ASN A 165 -1.25 -2.80 13.25
C ASN A 165 -2.46 -3.44 13.96
N ILE A 166 -2.67 -3.12 15.24
CA ILE A 166 -3.85 -3.57 15.98
C ILE A 166 -5.14 -2.97 15.39
N GLY A 167 -5.10 -1.68 15.01
CA GLY A 167 -6.21 -0.99 14.34
C GLY A 167 -6.62 -1.65 13.03
N VAL A 168 -5.64 -2.07 12.22
CA VAL A 168 -5.88 -2.80 10.95
C VAL A 168 -6.63 -4.11 11.21
N VAL A 169 -6.22 -4.88 12.22
CA VAL A 169 -6.90 -6.14 12.53
C VAL A 169 -8.36 -5.90 12.94
N TYR A 170 -8.62 -4.87 13.76
CA TYR A 170 -9.99 -4.52 14.13
C TYR A 170 -10.83 -4.03 12.95
N ILE A 171 -10.23 -3.34 11.96
CA ILE A 171 -10.92 -3.02 10.70
C ILE A 171 -11.35 -4.29 9.98
N ASN A 172 -10.44 -5.26 9.85
CA ASN A 172 -10.70 -6.50 9.14
C ASN A 172 -11.74 -7.39 9.84
N MET A 173 -11.86 -7.27 11.17
CA MET A 173 -12.92 -7.90 11.96
C MET A 173 -14.27 -7.15 11.89
N GLY A 174 -14.33 -5.96 11.29
CA GLY A 174 -15.52 -5.10 11.29
C GLY A 174 -15.77 -4.37 12.63
N GLU A 175 -14.83 -4.44 13.57
CA GLU A 175 -14.92 -3.79 14.89
C GLU A 175 -14.46 -2.33 14.83
N TYR A 176 -15.17 -1.52 14.03
CA TYR A 176 -14.74 -0.15 13.68
C TYR A 176 -14.52 0.78 14.88
N LYS A 177 -15.30 0.64 15.96
CA LYS A 177 -15.11 1.46 17.17
C LYS A 177 -13.77 1.19 17.84
N LYS A 178 -13.34 -0.07 17.92
CA LYS A 178 -12.03 -0.42 18.49
C LYS A 178 -10.90 0.01 17.54
N ALA A 179 -11.07 -0.21 16.24
CA ALA A 179 -10.10 0.30 15.26
C ALA A 179 -9.88 1.82 15.40
N LEU A 180 -10.96 2.59 15.56
CA LEU A 180 -10.87 4.04 15.74
C LEU A 180 -10.10 4.42 17.02
N GLU A 181 -10.29 3.69 18.12
CA GLU A 181 -9.55 3.91 19.35
C GLU A 181 -8.04 3.71 19.15
N TYR A 182 -7.64 2.61 18.53
CA TYR A 182 -6.23 2.29 18.27
C TYR A 182 -5.59 3.25 17.26
N TYR A 183 -6.28 3.62 16.19
CA TYR A 183 -5.75 4.62 15.26
C TYR A 183 -5.64 6.01 15.87
N ARG A 184 -6.53 6.39 16.80
CA ARG A 184 -6.36 7.64 17.56
C ARG A 184 -5.12 7.60 18.45
N LYS A 185 -4.89 6.49 19.17
CA LYS A 185 -3.66 6.28 19.96
C LYS A 185 -2.42 6.35 19.08
N SER A 186 -2.46 5.76 17.88
CA SER A 186 -1.37 5.85 16.89
C SER A 186 -1.13 7.29 16.43
N LEU A 187 -2.20 8.03 16.11
CA LEU A 187 -2.10 9.41 15.63
C LEU A 187 -1.56 10.34 16.72
N GLU A 188 -2.08 10.22 17.94
CA GLU A 188 -1.61 10.99 19.11
C GLU A 188 -0.13 10.73 19.39
N MET A 189 0.28 9.46 19.36
CA MET A 189 1.69 9.08 19.52
C MET A 189 2.55 9.67 18.40
N GLY A 190 2.12 9.59 17.15
CA GLY A 190 2.83 10.20 16.02
C GLY A 190 2.96 11.72 16.15
N GLN A 191 1.89 12.40 16.55
CA GLN A 191 1.92 13.85 16.83
C GLN A 191 2.86 14.19 17.98
N ALA A 192 2.94 13.36 19.03
CA ALA A 192 3.88 13.56 20.11
C ALA A 192 5.34 13.33 19.67
N VAL A 193 5.59 12.38 18.77
CA VAL A 193 6.94 12.08 18.24
C VAL A 193 7.46 13.21 17.34
N TYR A 194 6.64 13.68 16.40
CA TYR A 194 7.09 14.62 15.36
C TYR A 194 6.74 16.09 15.67
N GLY A 195 5.84 16.34 16.61
CA GLY A 195 5.23 17.64 16.89
C GLY A 195 3.80 17.72 16.36
N SER A 196 2.90 18.35 17.12
CA SER A 196 1.45 18.40 16.81
C SER A 196 1.13 19.09 15.48
N ASP A 197 1.96 20.08 15.11
CA ASP A 197 1.83 20.88 13.89
C ASP A 197 2.82 20.44 12.79
N ALA A 198 3.52 19.32 13.01
CA ALA A 198 4.49 18.84 12.05
C ALA A 198 3.81 18.28 10.81
N VAL A 199 4.29 18.71 9.65
CA VAL A 199 3.94 18.12 8.35
C VAL A 199 4.75 16.84 8.20
N HIS A 200 4.16 15.69 8.56
CA HIS A 200 4.82 14.38 8.52
C HIS A 200 3.92 13.32 7.88
N THR A 201 4.52 12.41 7.11
CA THR A 201 3.80 11.34 6.38
C THR A 201 3.02 10.43 7.31
N ASP A 202 3.60 10.08 8.46
CA ASP A 202 2.97 9.15 9.41
C ASP A 202 1.71 9.75 10.07
N ILE A 203 1.71 11.08 10.29
CA ILE A 203 0.53 11.79 10.80
C ILE A 203 -0.56 11.82 9.71
N ALA A 204 -0.18 12.05 8.45
CA ALA A 204 -1.10 11.99 7.32
C ALA A 204 -1.72 10.59 7.16
N ASP A 205 -0.92 9.53 7.26
CA ASP A 205 -1.39 8.15 7.19
C ASP A 205 -2.33 7.81 8.36
N GLY A 206 -2.05 8.32 9.57
CA GLY A 206 -2.96 8.24 10.71
C GLY A 206 -4.33 8.86 10.43
N TYR A 207 -4.36 10.06 9.83
CA TYR A 207 -5.61 10.68 9.37
C TYR A 207 -6.31 9.85 8.29
N THR A 208 -5.58 9.30 7.32
CA THR A 208 -6.16 8.41 6.31
C THR A 208 -6.82 7.18 6.95
N ASN A 209 -6.15 6.53 7.91
CA ASN A 209 -6.68 5.35 8.58
C ASN A 209 -7.95 5.66 9.38
N ILE A 210 -7.98 6.77 10.12
CA ILE A 210 -9.19 7.26 10.80
C ILE A 210 -10.30 7.59 9.78
N GLY A 211 -9.95 8.17 8.64
CA GLY A 211 -10.88 8.44 7.54
C GLY A 211 -11.55 7.17 7.00
N VAL A 212 -10.77 6.10 6.83
CA VAL A 212 -11.26 4.77 6.40
C VAL A 212 -12.26 4.21 7.40
N VAL A 213 -11.96 4.29 8.71
CA VAL A 213 -12.86 3.80 9.75
C VAL A 213 -14.19 4.56 9.74
N ASN A 214 -14.14 5.90 9.69
CA ASN A 214 -15.35 6.72 9.65
C ASN A 214 -16.18 6.44 8.39
N ASN A 215 -15.54 6.24 7.24
CA ASN A 215 -16.23 5.88 6.00
C ASN A 215 -16.95 4.51 6.10
N ASN A 216 -16.35 3.54 6.79
CA ASN A 216 -16.98 2.24 7.04
C ASN A 216 -18.14 2.33 8.05
N MET A 217 -18.06 3.26 9.01
CA MET A 217 -19.15 3.56 9.94
C MET A 217 -20.28 4.41 9.33
N GLY A 218 -20.13 4.90 8.09
CA GLY A 218 -21.11 5.80 7.45
C GLY A 218 -20.99 7.27 7.87
N GLU A 219 -19.96 7.62 8.64
CA GLU A 219 -19.67 8.97 9.14
C GLU A 219 -18.92 9.79 8.07
N TYR A 220 -19.57 9.99 6.92
CA TYR A 220 -18.93 10.51 5.70
C TYR A 220 -18.29 11.90 5.87
N SER A 221 -18.92 12.80 6.61
CA SER A 221 -18.37 14.14 6.87
C SER A 221 -17.05 14.08 7.65
N LYS A 222 -16.96 13.22 8.67
CA LYS A 222 -15.73 13.00 9.45
C LYS A 222 -14.65 12.33 8.61
N ALA A 223 -15.04 11.38 7.76
CA ALA A 223 -14.12 10.75 6.82
C ALA A 223 -13.49 11.76 5.86
N LEU A 224 -14.30 12.63 5.26
CA LEU A 224 -13.82 13.69 4.36
C LEU A 224 -12.91 14.69 5.07
N GLU A 225 -13.21 15.07 6.31
CA GLU A 225 -12.34 15.94 7.10
C GLU A 225 -10.95 15.31 7.29
N CYS A 226 -10.90 14.03 7.69
CA CYS A 226 -9.64 13.33 7.90
C CYS A 226 -8.85 13.18 6.59
N TYR A 227 -9.49 12.78 5.50
CA TYR A 227 -8.84 12.66 4.20
C TYR A 227 -8.31 14.00 3.69
N ARG A 228 -9.03 15.11 3.91
CA ARG A 228 -8.57 16.45 3.53
C ARG A 228 -7.31 16.85 4.32
N LYS A 229 -7.30 16.65 5.64
CA LYS A 229 -6.10 16.90 6.47
C LYS A 229 -4.91 16.06 5.99
N SER A 230 -5.13 14.77 5.75
CA SER A 230 -4.09 13.90 5.18
C SER A 230 -3.60 14.38 3.82
N LEU A 231 -4.51 14.85 2.94
CA LEU A 231 -4.17 15.27 1.59
C LEU A 231 -3.34 16.56 1.62
N GLU A 232 -3.73 17.52 2.45
CA GLU A 232 -3.01 18.76 2.67
C GLU A 232 -1.58 18.49 3.17
N MET A 233 -1.43 17.62 4.17
CA MET A 233 -0.11 17.23 4.68
C MET A 233 0.74 16.53 3.60
N GLN A 234 0.17 15.58 2.85
CA GLN A 234 0.89 14.89 1.79
C GLN A 234 1.35 15.85 0.68
N LEU A 235 0.50 16.81 0.27
CA LEU A 235 0.88 17.84 -0.70
C LEU A 235 1.96 18.77 -0.16
N ALA A 236 1.94 19.07 1.14
CA ALA A 236 3.00 19.87 1.77
C ALA A 236 4.33 19.12 1.87
N VAL A 237 4.33 17.79 2.10
CA VAL A 237 5.55 16.96 2.12
C VAL A 237 6.14 16.81 0.71
N TYR A 238 5.32 16.40 -0.26
CA TYR A 238 5.82 15.99 -1.57
C TYR A 238 5.88 17.14 -2.59
N GLY A 239 5.16 18.24 -2.33
CA GLY A 239 4.95 19.36 -3.25
C GLY A 239 3.55 19.33 -3.87
N SER A 240 3.01 20.52 -4.21
CA SER A 240 1.65 20.68 -4.73
C SER A 240 1.40 19.95 -6.05
N ASP A 241 2.44 19.80 -6.85
CA ASP A 241 2.39 19.16 -8.18
C ASP A 241 2.93 17.73 -8.16
N ALA A 242 3.14 17.17 -6.96
CA ALA A 242 3.75 15.86 -6.82
C ALA A 242 2.81 14.73 -7.26
N VAL A 243 3.35 13.86 -8.12
CA VAL A 243 2.72 12.59 -8.46
C VAL A 243 3.20 11.55 -7.46
N HIS A 244 2.37 11.26 -6.46
CA HIS A 244 2.70 10.30 -5.41
C HIS A 244 1.55 9.31 -5.16
N ALA A 245 1.89 8.04 -4.93
CA ALA A 245 0.91 6.96 -4.74
C ALA A 245 -0.04 7.24 -3.56
N ASN A 246 0.46 7.81 -2.47
CA ASN A 246 -0.35 8.16 -1.29
C ASN A 246 -1.38 9.25 -1.61
N ILE A 247 -1.00 10.28 -2.36
CA ILE A 247 -1.90 11.35 -2.80
C ILE A 247 -3.00 10.77 -3.71
N ALA A 248 -2.63 9.89 -4.65
CA ALA A 248 -3.58 9.22 -5.52
C ALA A 248 -4.57 8.34 -4.72
N SER A 249 -4.06 7.55 -3.76
CA SER A 249 -4.87 6.72 -2.86
C SER A 249 -5.87 7.56 -2.06
N ASN A 250 -5.43 8.69 -1.51
CA ASN A 250 -6.28 9.56 -0.72
C ASN A 250 -7.36 10.26 -1.58
N ASN A 251 -7.02 10.71 -2.79
CA ASN A 251 -8.03 11.18 -3.76
C ASN A 251 -9.06 10.09 -4.08
N ASN A 252 -8.63 8.85 -4.28
CA ASN A 252 -9.54 7.72 -4.49
C ASN A 252 -10.47 7.50 -3.27
N ASN A 253 -9.95 7.59 -2.05
CA ASN A 253 -10.75 7.46 -0.83
C ASN A 253 -11.80 8.56 -0.71
N ILE A 254 -11.46 9.81 -1.02
CA ILE A 254 -12.41 10.93 -1.08
C ILE A 254 -13.48 10.66 -2.14
N GLY A 255 -13.09 10.20 -3.33
CA GLY A 255 -14.02 9.82 -4.40
C GLY A 255 -15.01 8.73 -3.97
N ILE A 256 -14.54 7.72 -3.23
CA ILE A 256 -15.40 6.66 -2.64
C ILE A 256 -16.44 7.26 -1.70
N VAL A 257 -16.06 8.19 -0.83
CA VAL A 257 -17.00 8.81 0.11
C VAL A 257 -18.07 9.62 -0.63
N TYR A 258 -17.68 10.48 -1.57
CA TYR A 258 -18.67 11.24 -2.36
C TYR A 258 -19.59 10.35 -3.17
N LYS A 259 -19.08 9.24 -3.73
CA LYS A 259 -19.92 8.23 -4.40
C LYS A 259 -20.95 7.65 -3.44
N LYS A 260 -20.56 7.26 -2.23
CA LYS A 260 -21.48 6.74 -1.20
C LYS A 260 -22.52 7.77 -0.75
N MET A 261 -22.18 9.05 -0.78
CA MET A 261 -23.11 10.16 -0.51
C MET A 261 -24.05 10.49 -1.69
N GLY A 262 -23.84 9.89 -2.87
CA GLY A 262 -24.59 10.21 -4.10
C GLY A 262 -24.10 11.47 -4.83
N GLU A 263 -23.00 12.07 -4.40
CA GLU A 263 -22.39 13.25 -5.03
C GLU A 263 -21.47 12.84 -6.19
N TYR A 264 -22.05 12.23 -7.23
CA TYR A 264 -21.31 11.59 -8.31
C TYR A 264 -20.37 12.52 -9.09
N ARG A 265 -20.73 13.80 -9.24
CA ARG A 265 -19.89 14.78 -9.92
C ARG A 265 -18.56 14.98 -9.19
N LYS A 266 -18.62 15.22 -7.87
CA LYS A 266 -17.41 15.37 -7.05
C LYS A 266 -16.64 14.05 -7.00
N ALA A 267 -17.33 12.91 -6.88
CA ALA A 267 -16.67 11.61 -6.91
C ALA A 267 -15.83 11.43 -8.18
N LEU A 268 -16.39 11.79 -9.35
CA LEU A 268 -15.68 11.73 -10.62
C LEU A 268 -14.46 12.65 -10.66
N GLU A 269 -14.58 13.89 -10.17
CA GLU A 269 -13.45 14.83 -10.10
C GLU A 269 -12.25 14.23 -9.33
N TYR A 270 -12.50 13.64 -8.17
CA TYR A 270 -11.44 13.03 -7.36
C TYR A 270 -10.91 11.72 -7.95
N TYR A 271 -11.76 10.91 -8.60
CA TYR A 271 -11.30 9.73 -9.33
C TYR A 271 -10.43 10.10 -10.54
N SER A 272 -10.79 11.16 -11.27
CA SER A 272 -9.97 11.68 -12.37
C SER A 272 -8.60 12.11 -11.89
N LYS A 273 -8.51 12.85 -10.78
CA LYS A 273 -7.21 13.24 -10.17
C LYS A 273 -6.36 12.03 -9.80
N CYS A 274 -6.96 11.02 -9.16
CA CYS A 274 -6.25 9.76 -8.85
C CYS A 274 -5.75 9.08 -10.12
N LEU A 275 -6.58 8.97 -11.15
CA LEU A 275 -6.22 8.28 -12.38
C LEU A 275 -5.11 9.00 -13.13
N GLU A 276 -5.18 10.32 -13.24
CA GLU A 276 -4.15 11.16 -13.87
C GLU A 276 -2.78 10.95 -13.19
N MET A 277 -2.73 11.00 -11.86
CA MET A 277 -1.51 10.73 -11.11
C MET A 277 -0.97 9.32 -11.37
N GLN A 278 -1.84 8.30 -11.41
CA GLN A 278 -1.41 6.94 -11.70
C GLN A 278 -0.87 6.80 -13.13
N LEU A 279 -1.49 7.45 -14.12
CA LEU A 279 -1.01 7.45 -15.50
C LEU A 279 0.37 8.11 -15.64
N VAL A 280 0.60 9.22 -14.94
CA VAL A 280 1.92 9.88 -14.93
C VAL A 280 2.96 9.02 -14.21
N ALA A 281 2.60 8.36 -13.10
CA ALA A 281 3.54 7.54 -12.32
C ALA A 281 3.99 6.27 -13.05
N TYR A 282 3.10 5.62 -13.79
CA TYR A 282 3.36 4.31 -14.42
C TYR A 282 3.59 4.37 -15.94
N GLY A 283 3.46 5.55 -16.55
CA GLY A 283 3.47 5.72 -18.00
C GLY A 283 2.17 5.23 -18.66
N SER A 284 1.82 5.78 -19.82
CA SER A 284 0.60 5.43 -20.56
C SER A 284 0.58 4.00 -21.11
N ASP A 285 1.73 3.32 -21.13
CA ASP A 285 1.97 2.13 -21.95
C ASP A 285 2.20 0.84 -21.12
N THR A 286 2.13 0.90 -19.78
CA THR A 286 2.31 -0.30 -18.93
C THR A 286 0.98 -0.84 -18.40
N ALA A 287 0.62 -2.05 -18.84
CA ALA A 287 -0.54 -2.77 -18.33
C ALA A 287 -0.26 -3.31 -16.92
N HIS A 288 -0.39 -2.46 -15.89
CA HIS A 288 -0.25 -2.88 -14.50
C HIS A 288 -1.59 -3.42 -13.95
N PRO A 289 -1.62 -4.52 -13.18
CA PRO A 289 -2.85 -5.12 -12.62
C PRO A 289 -3.73 -4.14 -11.82
N HIS A 290 -3.11 -3.18 -11.14
CA HIS A 290 -3.83 -2.10 -10.43
C HIS A 290 -4.53 -1.09 -11.35
N ILE A 291 -4.00 -0.84 -12.54
CA ILE A 291 -4.64 0.00 -13.56
C ILE A 291 -5.79 -0.79 -14.18
N ALA A 292 -5.60 -2.08 -14.49
CA ALA A 292 -6.64 -2.93 -15.07
C ALA A 292 -7.87 -3.10 -14.15
N ALA A 293 -7.67 -3.32 -12.85
CA ALA A 293 -8.77 -3.42 -11.88
C ALA A 293 -9.55 -2.09 -11.72
N LYS A 294 -8.88 -0.93 -11.88
CA LYS A 294 -9.52 0.40 -11.87
C LYS A 294 -10.13 0.80 -13.21
N VAL A 295 -9.59 0.32 -14.33
CA VAL A 295 -10.23 0.43 -15.66
C VAL A 295 -11.56 -0.34 -15.68
N GLN A 296 -11.73 -1.39 -14.87
CA GLN A 296 -13.04 -2.02 -14.65
C GLN A 296 -14.04 -1.09 -13.94
N CYS A 297 -13.60 -0.22 -13.01
CA CYS A 297 -14.41 0.89 -12.52
C CYS A 297 -14.65 1.95 -13.61
N SER A 298 -13.73 2.14 -14.55
CA SER A 298 -14.00 2.96 -15.75
C SER A 298 -14.98 2.31 -16.72
N HIS A 299 -15.18 0.99 -16.67
CA HIS A 299 -16.30 0.32 -17.33
C HIS A 299 -17.64 0.65 -16.63
N CYS A 300 -17.64 0.88 -15.32
CA CYS A 300 -18.75 1.50 -14.61
C CYS A 300 -18.91 3.00 -14.96
N ILE A 301 -17.82 3.71 -15.28
CA ILE A 301 -17.86 5.08 -15.82
C ILE A 301 -18.47 5.06 -17.22
N TYR A 302 -18.07 4.13 -18.10
CA TYR A 302 -18.63 3.98 -19.44
C TYR A 302 -20.10 3.55 -19.37
N SER A 303 -20.49 2.67 -18.45
CA SER A 303 -21.90 2.26 -18.29
C SER A 303 -22.77 3.31 -17.60
N CYS A 304 -22.24 4.09 -16.64
CA CYS A 304 -22.93 5.25 -16.08
C CYS A 304 -23.02 6.40 -17.09
N TRP A 305 -21.97 6.61 -17.89
CA TRP A 305 -21.95 7.61 -18.95
C TRP A 305 -22.87 7.19 -20.11
N LEU A 306 -22.93 5.92 -20.51
CA LEU A 306 -23.91 5.39 -21.46
C LEU A 306 -25.33 5.40 -20.91
N SER A 307 -25.54 5.12 -19.62
CA SER A 307 -26.86 5.18 -18.99
C SER A 307 -27.34 6.64 -18.85
N TRP A 308 -26.43 7.57 -18.57
CA TRP A 308 -26.67 9.00 -18.63
C TRP A 308 -26.89 9.49 -20.07
N LEU A 309 -26.11 9.01 -21.04
CA LEU A 309 -26.30 9.27 -22.47
C LEU A 309 -27.67 8.76 -22.93
N HIS A 310 -28.05 7.53 -22.58
CA HIS A 310 -29.36 6.94 -22.89
C HIS A 310 -30.52 7.69 -22.20
N LYS A 311 -30.31 8.23 -21.00
CA LYS A 311 -31.26 9.16 -20.36
C LYS A 311 -31.27 10.56 -20.98
N CYS A 312 -30.21 10.96 -21.68
CA CYS A 312 -30.08 12.21 -22.44
C CYS A 312 -30.35 12.05 -23.95
N VAL A 313 -30.68 10.83 -24.45
CA VAL A 313 -30.98 10.52 -25.86
C VAL A 313 -32.30 11.16 -26.35
N ASP A 314 -32.90 12.06 -25.59
CA ASP A 314 -33.88 13.02 -26.13
C ASP A 314 -33.26 14.09 -27.06
N ILE A 315 -31.94 14.13 -27.24
CA ILE A 315 -31.30 14.97 -28.28
C ILE A 315 -31.69 14.52 -29.70
N LYS A 316 -31.97 13.24 -29.94
CA LYS A 316 -32.44 12.76 -31.25
C LYS A 316 -33.89 13.21 -31.53
N CYS A 317 -34.72 13.32 -30.49
CA CYS A 317 -36.03 13.96 -30.57
C CYS A 317 -35.93 15.45 -30.87
N ILE A 318 -35.06 16.19 -30.16
CA ILE A 318 -34.88 17.63 -30.36
C ILE A 318 -34.30 17.93 -31.75
N TYR A 319 -33.31 17.16 -32.20
CA TYR A 319 -32.72 17.30 -33.53
C TYR A 319 -33.74 17.00 -34.64
N ASN A 320 -34.54 15.94 -34.50
CA ASN A 320 -35.61 15.63 -35.45
C ASN A 320 -36.75 16.66 -35.43
N LEU A 321 -37.08 17.25 -34.27
CA LEU A 321 -38.07 18.32 -34.16
C LEU A 321 -37.58 19.60 -34.85
N ILE A 322 -36.34 20.01 -34.58
CA ILE A 322 -35.72 21.20 -35.19
C ILE A 322 -35.57 21.01 -36.70
N TYR A 323 -35.09 19.84 -37.14
CA TYR A 323 -34.94 19.53 -38.56
C TYR A 323 -36.28 19.51 -39.30
N SER A 324 -37.33 18.90 -38.70
CA SER A 324 -38.69 18.89 -39.26
C SER A 324 -39.29 20.30 -39.32
N TYR A 325 -39.08 21.13 -38.29
CA TYR A 325 -39.58 22.50 -38.24
C TYR A 325 -38.91 23.40 -39.30
N VAL A 326 -37.58 23.32 -39.43
CA VAL A 326 -36.81 24.08 -40.43
C VAL A 326 -37.18 23.64 -41.85
N LEU A 327 -37.26 22.33 -42.10
CA LEU A 327 -37.60 21.79 -43.43
C LEU A 327 -39.02 22.19 -43.86
N ASN A 328 -40.02 22.12 -42.97
CA ASN A 328 -41.39 22.52 -43.27
C ASN A 328 -41.52 24.03 -43.53
N THR A 329 -40.73 24.85 -42.85
CA THR A 329 -40.70 26.30 -43.07
C THR A 329 -40.11 26.65 -44.44
N ILE A 330 -39.02 25.98 -44.84
CA ILE A 330 -38.41 26.15 -46.16
C ILE A 330 -39.38 25.72 -47.29
N ILE A 331 -40.08 24.59 -47.11
CA ILE A 331 -41.07 24.11 -48.10
C ILE A 331 -42.23 25.11 -48.26
N LYS A 332 -42.72 25.69 -47.16
CA LYS A 332 -43.76 26.74 -47.22
C LYS A 332 -43.27 27.95 -47.99
N LEU A 333 -42.08 28.46 -47.68
CA LEU A 333 -41.48 29.61 -48.37
C LEU A 333 -41.29 29.34 -49.88
N LEU A 334 -40.83 28.15 -50.26
CA LEU A 334 -40.68 27.76 -51.66
C LEU A 334 -42.02 27.65 -52.40
N LYS A 335 -43.08 27.18 -51.74
CA LYS A 335 -44.43 27.18 -52.32
C LYS A 335 -44.94 28.60 -52.52
N THR A 336 -44.80 29.48 -51.53
CA THR A 336 -45.21 30.88 -51.64
C THR A 336 -44.45 31.60 -52.74
N TRP A 337 -43.14 31.37 -52.85
CA TRP A 337 -42.29 31.91 -53.90
C TRP A 337 -42.72 31.41 -55.30
N ASN A 338 -43.02 30.12 -55.45
CA ASN A 338 -43.51 29.59 -56.72
C ASN A 338 -44.89 30.13 -57.11
N THR A 339 -45.77 30.39 -56.14
CA THR A 339 -47.06 31.04 -56.39
C THR A 339 -46.87 32.50 -56.83
N HIS A 340 -46.01 33.26 -56.16
CA HIS A 340 -45.66 34.62 -56.56
C HIS A 340 -44.98 34.66 -57.94
N ARG A 341 -44.08 33.71 -58.23
CA ARG A 341 -43.44 33.58 -59.55
C ARG A 341 -44.42 33.27 -60.67
N LYS A 342 -45.47 32.49 -60.41
CA LYS A 342 -46.54 32.23 -61.39
C LYS A 342 -47.43 33.46 -61.60
N LEU A 343 -47.73 34.21 -60.55
CA LEU A 343 -48.50 35.47 -60.66
C LEU A 343 -47.73 36.53 -61.46
N LEU A 344 -46.41 36.66 -61.25
CA LEU A 344 -45.54 37.57 -61.99
C LEU A 344 -45.31 37.19 -63.46
N LYS A 345 -45.68 35.98 -63.89
CA LYS A 345 -45.63 35.55 -65.30
C LYS A 345 -46.94 35.79 -66.06
N ASN A 346 -48.00 36.18 -65.35
CA ASN A 346 -49.33 36.48 -65.91
C ASN A 346 -49.63 37.98 -65.96
N PHE A 347 -48.65 38.82 -65.59
CA PHE A 347 -48.54 40.24 -65.95
C PHE A 347 -47.49 40.34 -67.05
#